data_AF-A0A4R4NUH6-F1
#
_entry.id   AF-A0A4R4NUH6-F1
#
_cell.length_a   1.000
_cell.length_b   1.000
_cell.length_c   1.000
_cell.angle_alpha   90.00
_cell.angle_beta   90.00
_cell.angle_gamma   90.00
#
_symmetry.space_group_name_H-M   'P 1'
#
loop_
_entity.id
_entity.type
_entity.pdbx_description
1 polymer ?
#
loop_
_entity_poly.entity_id
_entity_poly.type
_entity_poly.pdbx_seq_one_letter_code
_entity_poly.pdbx_strand_id
1 'polypeptide(L)'
;MLPLAVAGVPAGRTLMIHPPYVHDDYVAGDGAFTPDRLPFLPVAPLYAAELLERNGLAEPVLFDCQLHDLREAADLEGYDSYGIAVMGAQNIAPAASVHRYLTTVRGLPAERVRVGGQGIERLSRAEFEHIFPGSHKAERHALANLPGAMDIDLRSQLDRLPEPDMRTYLTHEMTLPFSQGCIFGCSFCGAQTRQRESFFNVRAHLENACELAERSGVDSLYLYCTSLDFFQQALPGGDLDLLVGRLETIIEVREQHPGLTIGLHALTRADSYNAAMRSDHVRDLVLRAGFDRFGFGADGAASVAVLRAMRKHADTLRSDLITAFQHMEENGLIPEILYVFGVPEDTQETLSETRALCGLLLETFPNSEYRGFPAKNEIPGNANWNRPGWKGSAAHRQLLDQPDHFLNLGFEALANETSHPDPETRMMVNRYAVDMSQYAHELGRVRSYLTIPVATPGAPIMDDATLGAFRDITAHYAPDVAGDLTPENLSEHRVALNSAIPKDY
;
A
#
# COMPACT_ATOMS: atom_id res chain seq x y z
N MET A 1 4.44 35.79 -19.15
CA MET A 1 4.17 34.70 -20.11
C MET A 1 4.00 33.46 -19.25
N LEU A 2 2.77 33.08 -18.91
CA LEU A 2 2.52 31.86 -18.14
C LEU A 2 2.95 30.66 -19.00
N PRO A 3 3.70 29.69 -18.46
CA PRO A 3 3.96 28.47 -19.19
C PRO A 3 2.62 27.84 -19.55
N LEU A 4 2.50 27.36 -20.79
CA LEU A 4 1.41 26.48 -21.21
C LEU A 4 1.12 25.49 -20.08
N ALA A 5 -0.13 25.44 -19.61
CA ALA A 5 -0.61 24.35 -18.77
C ALA A 5 -0.07 23.05 -19.38
N VAL A 6 0.84 22.39 -18.68
CA VAL A 6 1.34 21.09 -19.13
C VAL A 6 0.11 20.21 -19.19
N ALA A 7 -0.30 19.84 -20.40
CA ALA A 7 -1.57 19.17 -20.61
C ALA A 7 -1.63 17.92 -19.71
N GLY A 8 -2.51 17.95 -18.70
CA GLY A 8 -2.73 16.81 -17.81
C GLY A 8 -2.45 17.00 -16.32
N VAL A 9 -1.94 18.13 -15.86
CA VAL A 9 -1.78 18.41 -14.41
C VAL A 9 -2.79 19.45 -13.89
N PRO A 10 -3.13 19.43 -12.59
CA PRO A 10 -3.90 20.52 -11.96
C PRO A 10 -3.21 21.89 -12.10
N ALA A 11 -3.99 22.95 -12.13
CA ALA A 11 -3.48 24.31 -12.27
C ALA A 11 -4.36 25.35 -11.54
N GLY A 12 -3.77 26.50 -11.20
CA GLY A 12 -4.45 27.56 -10.43
C GLY A 12 -4.68 27.15 -8.97
N ARG A 13 -5.67 27.74 -8.31
CA ARG A 13 -6.05 27.36 -6.94
C ARG A 13 -6.61 25.95 -6.97
N THR A 14 -5.89 25.01 -6.37
CA THR A 14 -6.15 23.57 -6.56
C THR A 14 -6.45 22.88 -5.23
N LEU A 15 -7.54 22.12 -5.17
CA LEU A 15 -7.81 21.24 -4.04
C LEU A 15 -7.24 19.84 -4.32
N MET A 16 -6.23 19.43 -3.56
CA MET A 16 -5.60 18.11 -3.64
C MET A 16 -6.29 17.18 -2.65
N ILE A 17 -7.07 16.23 -3.14
CA ILE A 17 -7.93 15.35 -2.35
C ILE A 17 -7.27 13.98 -2.20
N HIS A 18 -7.05 13.57 -0.95
CA HIS A 18 -6.86 12.18 -0.61
C HIS A 18 -8.24 11.54 -0.36
N PRO A 19 -8.66 10.53 -1.15
CA PRO A 19 -9.97 9.91 -0.98
C PRO A 19 -10.14 9.23 0.38
N PRO A 20 -11.38 8.94 0.80
CA PRO A 20 -11.62 8.14 2.01
C PRO A 20 -10.91 6.80 1.97
N TYR A 21 -10.72 6.20 3.14
CA TYR A 21 -10.32 4.82 3.20
C TYR A 21 -11.31 3.92 2.47
N VAL A 22 -10.78 2.90 1.82
CA VAL A 22 -11.50 2.07 0.83
C VAL A 22 -12.70 1.32 1.44
N HIS A 23 -12.72 1.09 2.74
CA HIS A 23 -13.83 0.43 3.44
C HIS A 23 -14.76 1.41 4.17
N ASP A 24 -14.42 2.69 4.25
CA ASP A 24 -15.16 3.74 4.99
C ASP A 24 -15.70 4.84 4.06
N ASP A 25 -16.14 4.49 2.84
CA ASP A 25 -16.57 5.45 1.82
C ASP A 25 -17.93 6.10 2.15
N TYR A 26 -17.92 7.03 3.11
CA TYR A 26 -19.06 7.85 3.50
C TYR A 26 -19.52 8.82 2.39
N VAL A 27 -18.67 9.08 1.39
CA VAL A 27 -18.97 10.00 0.28
C VAL A 27 -19.96 9.35 -0.69
N ALA A 28 -20.00 8.01 -0.76
CA ALA A 28 -20.92 7.25 -1.60
C ALA A 28 -22.36 7.18 -1.05
N GLY A 29 -22.63 7.57 0.21
CA GLY A 29 -23.95 7.39 0.83
C GLY A 29 -24.29 8.38 1.94
N ASP A 30 -25.43 8.14 2.59
CA ASP A 30 -25.94 8.98 3.69
C ASP A 30 -25.35 8.61 5.07
N GLY A 31 -24.25 7.84 5.08
CA GLY A 31 -23.59 7.41 6.30
C GLY A 31 -23.00 8.59 7.09
N ALA A 32 -22.96 8.46 8.41
CA ALA A 32 -22.25 9.40 9.27
C ALA A 32 -20.75 9.32 8.97
N PHE A 33 -20.10 10.48 8.86
CA PHE A 33 -18.65 10.53 8.77
C PHE A 33 -18.04 10.04 10.08
N THR A 34 -17.07 9.15 9.97
CA THR A 34 -16.22 8.74 11.09
C THR A 34 -14.78 8.92 10.64
N PRO A 35 -13.97 9.70 11.37
CA PRO A 35 -12.54 9.77 11.10
C PRO A 35 -11.95 8.36 11.12
N ASP A 36 -11.06 8.14 10.18
CA ASP A 36 -10.25 6.96 10.10
C ASP A 36 -9.56 6.68 11.45
N ARG A 37 -9.58 5.41 11.87
CA ARG A 37 -8.97 4.97 13.12
C ARG A 37 -7.44 4.93 13.06
N LEU A 38 -6.89 4.67 11.88
CA LEU A 38 -5.45 4.54 11.63
C LEU A 38 -5.08 5.32 10.35
N PRO A 39 -5.26 6.66 10.36
CA PRO A 39 -4.96 7.48 9.20
C PRO A 39 -3.45 7.55 9.00
N PHE A 40 -3.02 7.47 7.75
CA PHE A 40 -1.62 7.68 7.38
C PHE A 40 -1.47 9.05 6.71
N LEU A 41 -0.30 9.67 6.88
CA LEU A 41 0.03 10.91 6.19
C LEU A 41 -0.02 10.66 4.66
N PRO A 42 -0.86 11.37 3.89
CA PRO A 42 -0.99 11.12 2.46
C PRO A 42 0.19 11.75 1.70
N VAL A 43 1.35 11.11 1.77
CA VAL A 43 2.61 11.63 1.22
C VAL A 43 2.54 11.87 -0.29
N ALA A 44 1.85 11.02 -1.05
CA ALA A 44 1.77 11.16 -2.51
C ALA A 44 1.08 12.47 -2.97
N PRO A 45 -0.13 12.84 -2.49
CA PRO A 45 -0.70 14.14 -2.84
C PRO A 45 0.08 15.33 -2.29
N LEU A 46 0.75 15.21 -1.13
CA LEU A 46 1.67 16.24 -0.62
C LEU A 46 2.87 16.45 -1.56
N TYR A 47 3.45 15.35 -2.05
CA TYR A 47 4.57 15.39 -3.00
C TYR A 47 4.15 16.01 -4.34
N ALA A 48 2.97 15.65 -4.84
CA ALA A 48 2.42 16.25 -6.04
C ALA A 48 2.12 17.75 -5.85
N ALA A 49 1.57 18.15 -4.69
CA ALA A 49 1.31 19.55 -4.35
C ALA A 49 2.60 20.38 -4.37
N GLU A 50 3.65 19.93 -3.66
CA GLU A 50 4.93 20.63 -3.60
C GLU A 50 5.58 20.75 -5.00
N LEU A 51 5.48 19.71 -5.83
CA LEU A 51 5.94 19.76 -7.22
C LEU A 51 5.25 20.84 -8.04
N LEU A 52 3.91 20.88 -7.97
CA LEU A 52 3.11 21.81 -8.75
C LEU A 52 3.38 23.25 -8.31
N GLU A 53 3.48 23.49 -7.01
CA GLU A 53 3.73 24.83 -6.45
C GLU A 53 5.14 25.34 -6.79
N ARG A 54 6.18 24.53 -6.57
CA ARG A 54 7.58 24.90 -6.90
C ARG A 54 7.78 25.27 -8.37
N ASN A 55 6.99 24.65 -9.26
CA ASN A 55 7.06 24.91 -10.69
C ASN A 55 6.06 25.99 -11.15
N GLY A 56 5.38 26.67 -10.23
CA GLY A 56 4.43 27.75 -10.53
C GLY A 56 3.21 27.29 -11.33
N LEU A 57 2.82 26.02 -11.20
CA LEU A 57 1.70 25.41 -11.93
C LEU A 57 0.39 25.55 -11.16
N ALA A 58 0.42 25.39 -9.84
CA ALA A 58 -0.75 25.44 -8.98
C ALA A 58 -0.47 26.07 -7.61
N GLU A 59 -1.53 26.50 -6.94
CA GLU A 59 -1.58 26.86 -5.52
C GLU A 59 -2.39 25.79 -4.78
N PRO A 60 -1.73 24.71 -4.32
CA PRO A 60 -2.42 23.54 -3.79
C PRO A 60 -2.85 23.72 -2.34
N VAL A 61 -4.01 23.15 -2.01
CA VAL A 61 -4.53 22.94 -0.65
C VAL A 61 -4.87 21.47 -0.50
N LEU A 62 -4.32 20.80 0.51
CA LEU A 62 -4.67 19.40 0.79
C LEU A 62 -6.04 19.32 1.48
N PHE A 63 -6.85 18.35 1.07
CA PHE A 63 -8.03 17.89 1.78
C PHE A 63 -7.93 16.38 1.99
N ASP A 64 -7.82 15.95 3.25
CA ASP A 64 -7.72 14.53 3.59
C ASP A 64 -9.07 13.97 4.06
N CYS A 65 -9.68 13.12 3.23
CA CYS A 65 -10.96 12.50 3.55
C CYS A 65 -10.84 11.36 4.60
N GLN A 66 -9.63 10.98 5.04
CA GLN A 66 -9.44 10.11 6.21
C GLN A 66 -9.84 10.84 7.50
N LEU A 67 -9.59 12.15 7.59
CA LEU A 67 -9.79 12.93 8.82
C LEU A 67 -10.97 13.89 8.76
N HIS A 68 -11.41 14.28 7.56
CA HIS A 68 -12.43 15.30 7.37
C HIS A 68 -13.54 14.83 6.42
N ASP A 69 -14.76 15.32 6.66
CA ASP A 69 -15.91 15.10 5.80
C ASP A 69 -15.89 16.06 4.61
N LEU A 70 -15.65 15.54 3.39
CA LEU A 70 -15.67 16.35 2.16
C LEU A 70 -17.01 17.04 1.92
N ARG A 71 -18.10 16.50 2.47
CA ARG A 71 -19.46 17.06 2.34
C ARG A 71 -19.61 18.37 3.11
N GLU A 72 -18.78 18.56 4.14
CA GLU A 72 -18.74 19.75 4.99
C GLU A 72 -17.69 20.77 4.52
N ALA A 73 -16.92 20.47 3.46
CA ALA A 73 -15.93 21.37 2.92
C ALA A 73 -16.57 22.67 2.40
N ALA A 74 -16.13 23.80 2.98
CA ALA A 74 -16.53 25.13 2.54
C ALA A 74 -15.82 25.51 1.23
N ASP A 75 -16.49 26.32 0.40
CA ASP A 75 -15.90 26.94 -0.80
C ASP A 75 -15.30 25.94 -1.81
N LEU A 76 -15.95 24.79 -2.03
CA LEU A 76 -15.51 23.86 -3.09
C LEU A 76 -15.53 24.55 -4.46
N GLU A 77 -16.50 25.43 -4.72
CA GLU A 77 -16.67 26.16 -5.98
C GLU A 77 -15.54 27.19 -6.23
N GLY A 78 -14.80 27.58 -5.19
CA GLY A 78 -13.73 28.57 -5.26
C GLY A 78 -12.38 28.05 -5.78
N TYR A 79 -12.30 26.77 -6.15
CA TYR A 79 -11.11 26.15 -6.74
C TYR A 79 -11.19 26.12 -8.27
N ASP A 80 -10.04 26.36 -8.91
CA ASP A 80 -9.87 26.30 -10.37
C ASP A 80 -9.75 24.86 -10.86
N SER A 81 -9.16 23.98 -10.04
CA SER A 81 -9.01 22.55 -10.35
C SER A 81 -8.99 21.68 -9.09
N TYR A 82 -9.18 20.37 -9.30
CA TYR A 82 -9.19 19.36 -8.24
C TYR A 82 -8.27 18.21 -8.63
N GLY A 83 -7.37 17.82 -7.73
CA GLY A 83 -6.54 16.62 -7.86
C GLY A 83 -7.10 15.49 -6.99
N ILE A 84 -7.33 14.29 -7.53
CA ILE A 84 -7.73 13.10 -6.75
C ILE A 84 -6.61 12.06 -6.82
N ALA A 85 -6.08 11.65 -5.67
CA ALA A 85 -4.97 10.69 -5.59
C ALA A 85 -5.47 9.23 -5.51
N VAL A 86 -4.95 8.35 -6.36
CA VAL A 86 -5.30 6.92 -6.43
C VAL A 86 -4.04 6.05 -6.29
N MET A 87 -3.76 5.61 -5.05
CA MET A 87 -2.52 4.89 -4.72
C MET A 87 -2.55 3.43 -5.18
N GLY A 88 -3.57 2.66 -4.77
CA GLY A 88 -3.80 1.28 -5.18
C GLY A 88 -5.05 1.11 -6.04
N ALA A 89 -5.26 -0.10 -6.56
CA ALA A 89 -6.46 -0.40 -7.35
C ALA A 89 -7.74 -0.25 -6.52
N GLN A 90 -7.74 -0.70 -5.26
CA GLN A 90 -8.91 -0.55 -4.39
C GLN A 90 -9.28 0.92 -4.12
N ASN A 91 -8.32 1.86 -4.23
CA ASN A 91 -8.60 3.29 -4.08
C ASN A 91 -9.37 3.89 -5.26
N ILE A 92 -9.55 3.15 -6.37
CA ILE A 92 -10.40 3.60 -7.50
C ILE A 92 -11.85 3.75 -7.02
N ALA A 93 -12.34 2.86 -6.16
CA ALA A 93 -13.71 2.91 -5.64
C ALA A 93 -14.01 4.24 -4.91
N PRO A 94 -13.32 4.60 -3.80
CA PRO A 94 -13.56 5.88 -3.14
C PRO A 94 -13.21 7.09 -4.01
N ALA A 95 -12.21 6.99 -4.90
CA ALA A 95 -11.92 8.07 -5.85
C ALA A 95 -13.07 8.33 -6.82
N ALA A 96 -13.76 7.28 -7.29
CA ALA A 96 -14.94 7.40 -8.15
C ALA A 96 -16.12 8.03 -7.39
N SER A 97 -16.28 7.72 -6.10
CA SER A 97 -17.26 8.37 -5.22
C SER A 97 -16.97 9.85 -5.02
N VAL A 98 -15.73 10.22 -4.72
CA VAL A 98 -15.29 11.62 -4.65
C VAL A 98 -15.55 12.35 -5.98
N HIS A 99 -15.17 11.74 -7.10
CA HIS A 99 -15.41 12.31 -8.43
C HIS A 99 -16.90 12.58 -8.68
N ARG A 100 -17.77 11.59 -8.40
CA ARG A 100 -19.22 11.71 -8.55
C ARG A 100 -19.81 12.76 -7.60
N TYR A 101 -19.32 12.84 -6.38
CA TYR A 101 -19.73 13.88 -5.43
C TYR A 101 -19.41 15.28 -5.99
N LEU A 102 -18.18 15.52 -6.45
CA LEU A 102 -17.79 16.81 -7.02
C LEU A 102 -18.60 17.16 -8.28
N THR A 103 -18.73 16.21 -9.22
CA THR A 103 -19.27 16.50 -10.55
C THR A 103 -20.79 16.41 -10.64
N THR A 104 -21.38 15.39 -10.02
CA THR A 104 -22.82 15.11 -10.13
C THR A 104 -23.61 15.71 -8.98
N VAL A 105 -23.12 15.58 -7.74
CA VAL A 105 -23.82 16.10 -6.55
C VAL A 105 -23.61 17.60 -6.39
N ARG A 106 -22.37 18.08 -6.53
CA ARG A 106 -22.02 19.50 -6.43
C ARG A 106 -22.08 20.26 -7.75
N GLY A 107 -22.22 19.55 -8.88
CA GLY A 107 -22.35 20.18 -10.20
C GLY A 107 -21.07 20.87 -10.69
N LEU A 108 -19.90 20.51 -10.15
CA LEU A 108 -18.63 21.09 -10.56
C LEU A 108 -18.22 20.57 -11.95
N PRO A 109 -17.63 21.40 -12.82
CA PRO A 109 -17.25 20.97 -14.16
C PRO A 109 -16.19 19.86 -14.12
N ALA A 110 -16.48 18.71 -14.73
CA ALA A 110 -15.61 17.53 -14.70
C ALA A 110 -14.25 17.80 -15.35
N GLU A 111 -14.15 18.71 -16.32
CA GLU A 111 -12.89 19.09 -16.95
C GLU A 111 -11.89 19.74 -15.99
N ARG A 112 -12.36 20.17 -14.79
CA ARG A 112 -11.50 20.67 -13.72
C ARG A 112 -10.90 19.56 -12.85
N VAL A 113 -11.39 18.32 -12.96
CA VAL A 113 -10.99 17.20 -12.11
C VAL A 113 -9.90 16.37 -12.78
N ARG A 114 -8.79 16.21 -12.07
CA ARG A 114 -7.59 15.49 -12.51
C ARG A 114 -7.37 14.34 -11.54
N VAL A 115 -7.36 13.11 -12.04
CA VAL A 115 -7.19 11.90 -11.23
C VAL A 115 -5.84 11.29 -11.56
N GLY A 116 -4.99 11.06 -10.56
CA GLY A 116 -3.62 10.59 -10.74
C GLY A 116 -3.21 9.56 -9.71
N GLY A 117 -2.18 8.78 -10.02
CA GLY A 117 -1.60 7.79 -9.11
C GLY A 117 -1.40 6.42 -9.76
N GLN A 118 -0.72 5.52 -9.05
CA GLN A 118 -0.31 4.21 -9.56
C GLN A 118 -1.51 3.30 -9.83
N GLY A 119 -2.59 3.43 -9.05
CA GLY A 119 -3.77 2.58 -9.18
C GLY A 119 -4.47 2.65 -10.54
N ILE A 120 -4.30 3.75 -11.29
CA ILE A 120 -4.95 4.00 -12.59
C ILE A 120 -3.98 4.04 -13.77
N GLU A 121 -2.69 3.79 -13.55
CA GLU A 121 -1.62 4.04 -14.53
C GLU A 121 -1.83 3.31 -15.87
N ARG A 122 -2.32 2.06 -15.84
CA ARG A 122 -2.51 1.24 -17.05
C ARG A 122 -3.92 1.27 -17.61
N LEU A 123 -4.84 2.03 -17.01
CA LEU A 123 -6.15 2.29 -17.62
C LEU A 123 -5.93 3.00 -18.97
N SER A 124 -6.54 2.45 -20.01
CA SER A 124 -6.64 3.14 -21.29
C SER A 124 -7.53 4.38 -21.16
N ARG A 125 -7.43 5.30 -22.12
CA ARG A 125 -8.26 6.52 -22.13
C ARG A 125 -9.76 6.21 -22.05
N ALA A 126 -10.22 5.18 -22.76
CA ALA A 126 -11.64 4.80 -22.75
C ALA A 126 -12.07 4.21 -21.40
N GLU A 127 -11.24 3.37 -20.79
CA GLU A 127 -11.50 2.80 -19.46
C GLU A 127 -11.50 3.89 -18.37
N PHE A 128 -10.55 4.83 -18.44
CA PHE A 128 -10.50 5.98 -17.55
C PHE A 128 -11.76 6.85 -17.68
N GLU A 129 -12.14 7.22 -18.90
CA GLU A 129 -13.34 8.03 -19.17
C GLU A 129 -14.62 7.34 -18.70
N HIS A 130 -14.65 6.01 -18.73
CA HIS A 130 -15.79 5.23 -18.27
C HIS A 130 -15.98 5.33 -16.75
N ILE A 131 -14.89 5.36 -15.98
CA ILE A 131 -14.92 5.47 -14.52
C ILE A 131 -15.05 6.94 -14.08
N PHE A 132 -14.35 7.85 -14.76
CA PHE A 132 -14.24 9.28 -14.42
C PHE A 132 -14.67 10.15 -15.61
N PRO A 133 -15.96 10.16 -15.99
CA PRO A 133 -16.43 10.83 -17.19
C PRO A 133 -16.19 12.34 -17.15
N GLY A 134 -15.65 12.88 -18.25
CA GLY A 134 -15.32 14.30 -18.41
C GLY A 134 -14.06 14.76 -17.68
N SER A 135 -13.48 13.92 -16.84
CA SER A 135 -12.25 14.21 -16.09
C SER A 135 -11.00 13.94 -16.92
N HIS A 136 -9.84 14.26 -16.34
CA HIS A 136 -8.57 13.98 -16.98
C HIS A 136 -7.65 13.11 -16.14
N LYS A 137 -7.02 12.15 -16.81
CA LYS A 137 -5.98 11.33 -16.21
C LYS A 137 -4.69 12.14 -16.09
N ALA A 138 -4.19 12.29 -14.87
CA ALA A 138 -2.88 12.85 -14.59
C ALA A 138 -1.82 11.74 -14.70
N GLU A 139 -1.10 11.75 -15.81
CA GLU A 139 -0.07 10.74 -16.07
C GLU A 139 1.16 10.98 -15.19
N ARG A 140 1.72 9.91 -14.61
CA ARG A 140 2.87 9.99 -13.68
C ARG A 140 4.05 10.76 -14.27
N HIS A 141 4.35 10.53 -15.54
CA HIS A 141 5.47 11.18 -16.23
C HIS A 141 5.30 12.71 -16.35
N ALA A 142 4.08 13.24 -16.22
CA ALA A 142 3.85 14.67 -16.21
C ALA A 142 4.48 15.33 -14.97
N LEU A 143 4.42 14.66 -13.82
CA LEU A 143 5.05 15.14 -12.58
C LEU A 143 6.51 14.68 -12.47
N ALA A 144 6.82 13.43 -12.85
CA ALA A 144 8.17 12.87 -12.71
C ALA A 144 9.23 13.56 -13.60
N ASN A 145 8.81 14.25 -14.67
CA ASN A 145 9.71 15.00 -15.55
C ASN A 145 9.90 16.46 -15.12
N LEU A 146 9.23 16.92 -14.05
CA LEU A 146 9.45 18.26 -13.53
C LEU A 146 10.85 18.37 -12.91
N PRO A 147 11.54 19.52 -13.05
CA PRO A 147 12.81 19.76 -12.40
C PRO A 147 12.75 19.49 -10.89
N GLY A 148 13.73 18.72 -10.38
CA GLY A 148 13.83 18.43 -8.96
C GLY A 148 12.85 17.38 -8.43
N ALA A 149 12.18 16.59 -9.27
CA ALA A 149 11.16 15.62 -8.84
C ALA A 149 11.62 14.49 -7.90
N MET A 150 12.92 14.36 -7.64
CA MET A 150 13.47 13.47 -6.60
C MET A 150 14.06 14.24 -5.41
N ASP A 151 14.27 15.54 -5.55
CA ASP A 151 14.99 16.40 -4.60
C ASP A 151 14.04 17.40 -3.93
N ILE A 152 12.87 16.90 -3.54
CA ILE A 152 11.81 17.72 -2.96
C ILE A 152 11.92 17.71 -1.45
N ASP A 153 11.69 18.88 -0.87
CA ASP A 153 11.48 19.04 0.55
C ASP A 153 9.99 19.37 0.77
N LEU A 154 9.30 18.54 1.56
CA LEU A 154 7.86 18.65 1.80
C LEU A 154 7.51 19.68 2.88
N ARG A 155 8.49 20.36 3.49
CA ARG A 155 8.29 21.24 4.64
C ARG A 155 7.15 22.23 4.42
N SER A 156 7.11 22.85 3.25
CA SER A 156 6.15 23.91 2.94
C SER A 156 4.69 23.41 2.94
N GLN A 157 4.44 22.18 2.47
CA GLN A 157 3.10 21.58 2.55
C GLN A 157 2.79 21.06 3.95
N LEU A 158 3.78 20.47 4.63
CA LEU A 158 3.61 19.93 5.99
C LEU A 158 3.25 21.03 6.99
N ASP A 159 3.85 22.22 6.87
CA ASP A 159 3.55 23.37 7.73
C ASP A 159 2.15 23.98 7.50
N ARG A 160 1.46 23.61 6.42
CA ARG A 160 0.06 24.03 6.14
C ARG A 160 -0.97 23.09 6.73
N LEU A 161 -0.57 21.90 7.18
CA LEU A 161 -1.50 20.95 7.76
C LEU A 161 -1.95 21.40 9.17
N PRO A 162 -3.22 21.20 9.53
CA PRO A 162 -3.68 21.48 10.89
C PRO A 162 -2.87 20.68 11.93
N GLU A 163 -2.46 21.35 13.01
CA GLU A 163 -1.71 20.71 14.12
C GLU A 163 -2.42 19.48 14.72
N PRO A 164 -3.77 19.44 14.89
CA PRO A 164 -4.46 18.23 15.33
C PRO A 164 -4.25 17.04 14.40
N ASP A 165 -4.37 17.26 13.08
CA ASP A 165 -4.19 16.22 12.06
C ASP A 165 -2.74 15.70 12.09
N MET A 166 -1.78 16.62 12.17
CA MET A 166 -0.36 16.27 12.25
C MET A 166 -0.06 15.37 13.45
N ARG A 167 -0.59 15.72 14.64
CA ARG A 167 -0.47 14.87 15.84
C ARG A 167 -1.05 13.49 15.61
N THR A 168 -2.20 13.40 14.95
CA THR A 168 -2.80 12.10 14.62
C THR A 168 -1.93 11.28 13.68
N TYR A 169 -1.28 11.87 12.68
CA TYR A 169 -0.34 11.12 11.82
C TYR A 169 0.91 10.67 12.58
N LEU A 170 1.47 11.53 13.42
CA LEU A 170 2.71 11.26 14.18
C LEU A 170 2.56 10.13 15.21
N THR A 171 1.34 9.81 15.65
CA THR A 171 1.09 8.68 16.56
C THR A 171 1.03 7.32 15.87
N HIS A 172 1.14 7.28 14.54
CA HIS A 172 1.11 6.07 13.73
C HIS A 172 2.41 5.93 12.93
N GLU A 173 2.57 4.79 12.24
CA GLU A 173 3.69 4.63 11.30
C GLU A 173 3.53 5.65 10.16
N MET A 174 4.56 6.47 9.93
CA MET A 174 4.58 7.42 8.83
C MET A 174 5.43 6.91 7.67
N THR A 175 5.03 7.26 6.46
CA THR A 175 5.81 6.96 5.27
C THR A 175 7.02 7.90 5.18
N LEU A 176 8.23 7.35 5.11
CA LEU A 176 9.45 8.06 4.73
C LEU A 176 9.75 7.81 3.24
N PRO A 177 9.65 8.82 2.36
CA PRO A 177 10.13 8.72 0.98
C PRO A 177 11.62 8.40 0.97
N PHE A 178 11.97 7.17 0.61
CA PHE A 178 13.34 6.70 0.63
C PHE A 178 13.87 6.53 -0.79
N SER A 179 13.22 5.68 -1.59
CA SER A 179 13.62 5.43 -2.96
C SER A 179 12.48 4.92 -3.85
N GLN A 180 12.72 4.89 -5.16
CA GLN A 180 11.84 4.25 -6.13
C GLN A 180 12.63 3.52 -7.21
N GLY A 181 12.06 2.43 -7.73
CA GLY A 181 12.65 1.61 -8.76
C GLY A 181 13.27 0.32 -8.21
N CYS A 182 13.06 -0.77 -8.96
CA CYS A 182 13.57 -2.09 -8.62
C CYS A 182 14.15 -2.74 -9.88
N ILE A 183 15.32 -3.38 -9.79
CA ILE A 183 15.95 -4.06 -10.92
C ILE A 183 15.20 -5.35 -11.31
N PHE A 184 14.43 -5.91 -10.37
CA PHE A 184 13.67 -7.12 -10.57
C PHE A 184 12.39 -6.85 -11.37
N GLY A 185 11.82 -7.91 -11.95
CA GLY A 185 10.69 -7.84 -12.89
C GLY A 185 9.57 -8.83 -12.56
N CYS A 186 9.21 -8.94 -11.28
CA CYS A 186 8.15 -9.81 -10.78
C CYS A 186 6.82 -9.52 -11.51
N SER A 187 6.09 -10.57 -11.90
CA SER A 187 4.91 -10.45 -12.77
C SER A 187 3.69 -9.80 -12.09
N PHE A 188 3.56 -9.97 -10.78
CA PHE A 188 2.44 -9.48 -9.98
C PHE A 188 2.66 -8.05 -9.45
N CYS A 189 3.91 -7.58 -9.40
CA CYS A 189 4.27 -6.30 -8.80
C CYS A 189 3.79 -5.13 -9.67
N GLY A 190 2.96 -4.25 -9.11
CA GLY A 190 2.52 -3.02 -9.76
C GLY A 190 3.54 -1.89 -9.75
N ALA A 191 4.68 -2.07 -9.06
CA ALA A 191 5.66 -1.01 -8.88
C ALA A 191 6.60 -0.85 -10.09
N GLN A 192 7.44 0.19 -10.06
CA GLN A 192 8.41 0.42 -11.13
C GLN A 192 9.54 -0.60 -11.07
N THR A 193 9.44 -1.59 -11.94
CA THR A 193 10.35 -2.73 -12.04
C THR A 193 11.29 -2.58 -13.25
N ARG A 194 12.35 -3.38 -13.28
CA ARG A 194 13.39 -3.41 -14.33
C ARG A 194 14.10 -2.06 -14.55
N GLN A 195 14.29 -1.30 -13.48
CA GLN A 195 15.05 -0.06 -13.52
C GLN A 195 15.94 0.06 -12.28
N ARG A 196 17.02 0.84 -12.39
CA ARG A 196 17.85 1.15 -11.23
C ARG A 196 17.06 2.01 -10.25
N GLU A 197 17.35 1.79 -8.97
CA GLU A 197 16.75 2.56 -7.90
C GLU A 197 17.26 4.01 -7.93
N SER A 198 16.35 4.94 -7.65
CA SER A 198 16.63 6.37 -7.49
C SER A 198 16.15 6.80 -6.12
N PHE A 199 16.93 7.62 -5.43
CA PHE A 199 16.67 8.01 -4.04
C PHE A 199 16.02 9.38 -3.98
N PHE A 200 15.06 9.53 -3.06
CA PHE A 200 14.48 10.82 -2.71
C PHE A 200 15.45 11.64 -1.85
N ASN A 201 15.09 12.88 -1.50
CA ASN A 201 15.82 13.67 -0.51
C ASN A 201 15.53 13.16 0.92
N VAL A 202 16.08 11.97 1.22
CA VAL A 202 15.86 11.26 2.49
C VAL A 202 16.20 12.12 3.71
N ARG A 203 17.28 12.90 3.64
CA ARG A 203 17.70 13.81 4.72
C ARG A 203 16.58 14.80 5.03
N ALA A 204 16.13 15.57 4.04
CA ALA A 204 15.08 16.56 4.25
C ALA A 204 13.78 15.93 4.74
N HIS A 205 13.37 14.77 4.21
CA HIS A 205 12.15 14.10 4.68
C HIS A 205 12.25 13.62 6.12
N LEU A 206 13.40 13.09 6.55
CA LEU A 206 13.62 12.66 7.92
C LEU A 206 13.72 13.85 8.88
N GLU A 207 14.48 14.90 8.52
CA GLU A 207 14.56 16.15 9.30
C GLU A 207 13.17 16.77 9.51
N ASN A 208 12.34 16.80 8.46
CA ASN A 208 10.96 17.25 8.56
C ASN A 208 10.15 16.42 9.56
N ALA A 209 10.23 15.09 9.50
CA ALA A 209 9.51 14.22 10.42
C ALA A 209 9.95 14.46 11.88
N CYS A 210 11.26 14.57 12.13
CA CYS A 210 11.81 14.85 13.45
C CYS A 210 11.35 16.21 14.01
N GLU A 211 11.49 17.28 13.22
CA GLU A 211 11.06 18.60 13.64
C GLU A 211 9.54 18.68 13.89
N LEU A 212 8.75 17.98 13.10
CA LEU A 212 7.31 17.86 13.31
C LEU A 212 6.99 17.15 14.63
N ALA A 213 7.66 16.03 14.91
CA ALA A 213 7.50 15.32 16.18
C ALA A 213 7.84 16.21 17.38
N GLU A 214 8.98 16.90 17.34
CA GLU A 214 9.40 17.80 18.42
C GLU A 214 8.42 18.96 18.61
N ARG A 215 7.98 19.59 17.52
CA ARG A 215 6.98 20.67 17.55
C ARG A 215 5.64 20.20 18.12
N SER A 216 5.25 18.98 17.76
CA SER A 216 4.02 18.36 18.25
C SER A 216 4.20 17.69 19.61
N GLY A 217 5.38 17.72 20.22
CA GLY A 217 5.63 17.11 21.54
C GLY A 217 5.46 15.60 21.56
N VAL A 218 5.74 14.93 20.44
CA VAL A 218 5.81 13.48 20.31
C VAL A 218 7.26 13.05 20.54
N ASP A 219 7.48 12.03 21.37
CA ASP A 219 8.81 11.56 21.77
C ASP A 219 9.32 10.37 20.94
N SER A 220 8.47 9.84 20.06
CA SER A 220 8.73 8.64 19.27
C SER A 220 8.18 8.76 17.86
N LEU A 221 8.95 8.27 16.89
CA LEU A 221 8.57 8.20 15.49
C LEU A 221 8.79 6.78 14.99
N TYR A 222 7.80 6.25 14.30
CA TYR A 222 7.93 5.00 13.57
C TYR A 222 7.75 5.28 12.08
N LEU A 223 8.75 4.92 11.27
CA LEU A 223 8.79 5.29 9.86
C LEU A 223 8.95 4.07 8.95
N TYR A 224 8.06 3.95 7.97
CA TYR A 224 8.23 3.02 6.86
C TYR A 224 9.06 3.65 5.74
N CYS A 225 10.27 3.14 5.55
CA CYS A 225 11.17 3.49 4.47
C CYS A 225 10.66 2.88 3.16
N THR A 226 10.09 3.73 2.31
CA THR A 226 9.59 3.31 1.00
C THR A 226 10.72 2.87 0.08
N SER A 227 10.94 1.56 -0.02
CA SER A 227 11.79 0.92 -1.02
C SER A 227 11.16 -0.40 -1.45
N LEU A 228 11.38 -0.77 -2.71
CA LEU A 228 10.95 -2.06 -3.24
C LEU A 228 11.93 -3.19 -2.91
N ASP A 229 13.18 -2.84 -2.63
CA ASP A 229 14.23 -3.74 -2.16
C ASP A 229 15.37 -2.94 -1.51
N PHE A 230 15.26 -2.69 -0.20
CA PHE A 230 16.14 -1.76 0.52
C PHE A 230 17.64 -2.05 0.37
N PHE A 231 18.01 -3.33 0.26
CA PHE A 231 19.40 -3.76 0.17
C PHE A 231 19.87 -4.08 -1.26
N GLN A 232 19.12 -3.67 -2.28
CA GLN A 232 19.45 -3.99 -3.69
C GLN A 232 20.87 -3.54 -4.09
N GLN A 233 21.39 -2.47 -3.51
CA GLN A 233 22.74 -1.97 -3.74
C GLN A 233 23.85 -2.93 -3.30
N ALA A 234 23.56 -3.83 -2.36
CA ALA A 234 24.53 -4.82 -1.88
C ALA A 234 24.68 -6.03 -2.80
N LEU A 235 23.80 -6.17 -3.81
CA LEU A 235 23.90 -7.24 -4.79
C LEU A 235 25.15 -7.08 -5.68
N PRO A 236 25.63 -8.17 -6.31
CA PRO A 236 26.75 -8.10 -7.24
C PRO A 236 26.53 -7.08 -8.36
N GLY A 237 27.45 -6.12 -8.48
CA GLY A 237 27.35 -5.02 -9.45
C GLY A 237 26.46 -3.85 -9.01
N GLY A 238 25.96 -3.86 -7.77
CA GLY A 238 25.36 -2.73 -7.09
C GLY A 238 26.39 -1.73 -6.56
N ASP A 239 25.90 -0.73 -5.82
CA ASP A 239 26.68 0.39 -5.30
C ASP A 239 26.59 0.43 -3.77
N LEU A 240 27.44 -0.37 -3.11
CA LEU A 240 27.41 -0.52 -1.65
C LEU A 240 27.73 0.80 -0.92
N ASP A 241 28.60 1.64 -1.50
CA ASP A 241 28.96 2.94 -0.93
C ASP A 241 27.74 3.87 -0.90
N LEU A 242 26.87 3.79 -1.89
CA LEU A 242 25.60 4.52 -1.88
C LEU A 242 24.69 4.07 -0.73
N LEU A 243 24.57 2.77 -0.46
CA LEU A 243 23.80 2.27 0.70
C LEU A 243 24.39 2.77 2.02
N VAL A 244 25.71 2.68 2.18
CA VAL A 244 26.43 3.18 3.36
C VAL A 244 26.15 4.67 3.58
N GLY A 245 26.33 5.49 2.55
CA GLY A 245 26.09 6.93 2.67
C GLY A 245 24.64 7.29 3.01
N ARG A 246 23.66 6.48 2.59
CA ARG A 246 22.25 6.66 2.98
C ARG A 246 22.00 6.31 4.45
N LEU A 247 22.59 5.24 4.96
CA LEU A 247 22.50 4.87 6.37
C LEU A 247 23.20 5.91 7.25
N GLU A 248 24.38 6.38 6.86
CA GLU A 248 25.10 7.45 7.56
C GLU A 248 24.28 8.74 7.63
N THR A 249 23.63 9.12 6.52
CA THR A 249 22.73 10.28 6.49
C THR A 249 21.59 10.15 7.52
N ILE A 250 20.98 8.97 7.63
CA ILE A 250 19.92 8.72 8.62
C ILE A 250 20.48 8.85 10.05
N ILE A 251 21.64 8.25 10.31
CA ILE A 251 22.29 8.31 11.62
C ILE A 251 22.60 9.76 12.00
N GLU A 252 23.17 10.55 11.09
CA GLU A 252 23.48 11.97 11.32
C GLU A 252 22.24 12.77 11.73
N VAL A 253 21.11 12.58 11.04
CA VAL A 253 19.86 13.27 11.40
C VAL A 253 19.35 12.79 12.76
N ARG A 254 19.35 11.48 13.02
CA ARG A 254 18.93 10.93 14.31
C ARG A 254 19.77 11.49 15.47
N GLU A 255 21.09 11.59 15.30
CA GLU A 255 22.01 12.14 16.32
C GLU A 255 21.77 13.63 16.60
N GLN A 256 21.17 14.38 15.65
CA GLN A 256 20.76 15.78 15.85
C GLN A 256 19.48 15.92 16.68
N HIS A 257 18.68 14.85 16.79
CA HIS A 257 17.42 14.81 17.53
C HIS A 257 17.47 13.78 18.68
N PRO A 258 18.37 13.94 19.68
CA PRO A 258 18.58 12.94 20.73
C PRO A 258 17.39 12.76 21.69
N GLY A 259 16.39 13.65 21.62
CA GLY A 259 15.15 13.55 22.39
C GLY A 259 14.10 12.64 21.75
N LEU A 260 14.31 12.17 20.52
CA LEU A 260 13.36 11.33 19.79
C LEU A 260 13.83 9.88 19.73
N THR A 261 12.89 8.96 19.97
CA THR A 261 13.07 7.54 19.66
C THR A 261 12.59 7.29 18.23
N ILE A 262 13.51 6.96 17.32
CA ILE A 262 13.18 6.72 15.91
C ILE A 262 13.33 5.22 15.61
N GLY A 263 12.24 4.59 15.18
CA GLY A 263 12.22 3.23 14.65
C GLY A 263 11.94 3.22 13.15
N LEU A 264 12.63 2.34 12.41
CA LEU A 264 12.53 2.23 10.96
C LEU A 264 12.15 0.81 10.52
N HIS A 265 11.26 0.76 9.54
CA HIS A 265 10.79 -0.45 8.89
C HIS A 265 11.03 -0.35 7.37
N ALA A 266 11.48 -1.42 6.71
CA ALA A 266 11.57 -1.47 5.24
C ALA A 266 11.24 -2.84 4.67
N LEU A 267 11.01 -2.90 3.35
CA LEU A 267 10.91 -4.16 2.61
C LEU A 267 12.23 -4.47 1.89
N THR A 268 12.58 -5.76 1.82
CA THR A 268 13.77 -6.24 1.11
C THR A 268 13.56 -7.64 0.58
N ARG A 269 14.33 -8.03 -0.44
CA ARG A 269 14.49 -9.45 -0.75
C ARG A 269 15.47 -10.10 0.23
N ALA A 270 15.28 -11.40 0.48
CA ALA A 270 16.13 -12.15 1.39
C ALA A 270 17.58 -12.28 0.87
N ASP A 271 17.78 -12.43 -0.44
CA ASP A 271 19.10 -12.49 -1.06
C ASP A 271 19.84 -11.14 -0.97
N SER A 272 19.14 -10.02 -1.22
CA SER A 272 19.68 -8.66 -1.05
C SER A 272 20.10 -8.39 0.41
N TYR A 273 19.24 -8.74 1.37
CA TYR A 273 19.54 -8.63 2.80
C TYR A 273 20.76 -9.47 3.19
N ASN A 274 20.79 -10.75 2.80
CA ASN A 274 21.91 -11.64 3.10
C ASN A 274 23.22 -11.18 2.44
N ALA A 275 23.15 -10.52 1.28
CA ALA A 275 24.33 -9.93 0.65
C ALA A 275 24.87 -8.75 1.47
N ALA A 276 24.00 -7.84 1.92
CA ALA A 276 24.37 -6.67 2.71
C ALA A 276 24.91 -7.05 4.09
N MET A 277 24.22 -7.94 4.79
CA MET A 277 24.49 -8.28 6.18
C MET A 277 25.74 -9.13 6.43
N ARG A 278 26.42 -9.58 5.37
CA ARG A 278 27.77 -10.16 5.47
C ARG A 278 28.82 -9.14 5.93
N SER A 279 28.55 -7.85 5.75
CA SER A 279 29.41 -6.77 6.21
C SER A 279 29.04 -6.35 7.63
N ASP A 280 29.93 -6.59 8.59
CA ASP A 280 29.76 -6.14 9.98
C ASP A 280 29.54 -4.62 10.06
N HIS A 281 30.16 -3.86 9.16
CA HIS A 281 30.00 -2.42 9.08
C HIS A 281 28.58 -2.01 8.65
N VAL A 282 28.04 -2.64 7.60
CA VAL A 282 26.67 -2.36 7.15
C VAL A 282 25.68 -2.74 8.24
N ARG A 283 25.89 -3.87 8.91
CA ARG A 283 25.06 -4.31 10.04
C ARG A 283 25.05 -3.28 11.17
N ASP A 284 26.22 -2.77 11.58
CA ASP A 284 26.31 -1.70 12.59
C ASP A 284 25.54 -0.45 12.17
N LEU A 285 25.69 -0.01 10.91
CA LEU A 285 24.99 1.15 10.39
C LEU A 285 23.47 0.96 10.38
N VAL A 286 22.97 -0.22 10.00
CA VAL A 286 21.52 -0.50 10.01
C VAL A 286 20.94 -0.39 11.42
N LEU A 287 21.62 -0.97 12.42
CA LEU A 287 21.19 -0.91 13.82
C LEU A 287 21.26 0.53 14.36
N ARG A 288 22.34 1.26 14.06
CA ARG A 288 22.51 2.67 14.46
C ARG A 288 21.53 3.60 13.76
N ALA A 289 21.12 3.30 12.55
CA ALA A 289 20.09 4.06 11.83
C ALA A 289 18.71 3.92 12.48
N GLY A 290 18.49 2.89 13.30
CA GLY A 290 17.22 2.66 14.01
C GLY A 290 16.29 1.68 13.31
N PHE A 291 16.78 0.88 12.37
CA PHE A 291 15.99 -0.22 11.82
C PHE A 291 15.75 -1.28 12.89
N ASP A 292 14.49 -1.67 13.03
CA ASP A 292 14.07 -2.78 13.89
C ASP A 292 13.32 -3.88 13.13
N ARG A 293 12.77 -3.58 11.95
CA ARG A 293 11.97 -4.52 11.16
C ARG A 293 12.34 -4.51 9.68
N PHE A 294 12.35 -5.70 9.09
CA PHE A 294 12.39 -5.88 7.63
C PHE A 294 11.36 -6.92 7.19
N GLY A 295 10.53 -6.54 6.22
CA GLY A 295 9.61 -7.46 5.55
C GLY A 295 10.23 -8.11 4.32
N PHE A 296 10.09 -9.43 4.22
CA PHE A 296 10.59 -10.22 3.11
C PHE A 296 9.45 -10.77 2.29
N GLY A 297 9.41 -10.43 1.00
CA GLY A 297 8.58 -11.14 0.04
C GLY A 297 8.98 -12.62 0.06
N ALA A 298 8.19 -13.46 0.70
CA ALA A 298 8.33 -14.91 0.80
C ALA A 298 7.48 -15.64 -0.25
N ASP A 299 6.76 -14.90 -1.10
CA ASP A 299 5.94 -15.39 -2.22
C ASP A 299 6.63 -16.52 -2.99
N GLY A 300 5.94 -17.64 -3.13
CA GLY A 300 6.40 -18.84 -3.84
C GLY A 300 7.55 -19.60 -3.16
N ALA A 301 8.13 -19.14 -2.04
CA ALA A 301 9.34 -19.75 -1.45
C ALA A 301 9.21 -21.26 -1.19
N ALA A 302 8.00 -21.76 -0.99
CA ALA A 302 7.74 -23.17 -0.79
C ALA A 302 7.87 -24.01 -2.09
N SER A 303 7.66 -23.42 -3.28
CA SER A 303 7.63 -24.12 -4.57
C SER A 303 8.41 -23.38 -5.66
N VAL A 304 9.43 -24.04 -6.22
CA VAL A 304 10.24 -23.53 -7.34
C VAL A 304 9.39 -23.25 -8.58
N ALA A 305 8.35 -24.05 -8.82
CA ALA A 305 7.44 -23.84 -9.94
C ALA A 305 6.69 -22.51 -9.81
N VAL A 306 6.15 -22.24 -8.63
CA VAL A 306 5.45 -20.98 -8.31
C VAL A 306 6.41 -19.79 -8.39
N LEU A 307 7.63 -19.90 -7.83
CA LEU A 307 8.65 -18.85 -7.92
C LEU A 307 8.98 -18.44 -9.36
N ARG A 308 9.07 -19.44 -10.25
CA ARG A 308 9.35 -19.22 -11.67
C ARG A 308 8.16 -18.56 -12.37
N ALA A 309 6.94 -18.96 -12.06
CA ALA A 309 5.73 -18.33 -12.58
C ALA A 309 5.65 -16.84 -12.18
N MET A 310 6.03 -16.52 -10.95
CA MET A 310 6.08 -15.17 -10.42
C MET A 310 7.26 -14.33 -10.94
N ARG A 311 8.20 -14.94 -11.68
CA ARG A 311 9.43 -14.31 -12.21
C ARG A 311 10.29 -13.67 -11.12
N LYS A 312 10.36 -14.31 -9.94
CA LYS A 312 11.12 -13.79 -8.80
C LYS A 312 12.63 -14.06 -8.91
N HIS A 313 13.03 -14.99 -9.79
CA HIS A 313 14.43 -15.34 -10.08
C HIS A 313 15.25 -15.60 -8.80
N ALA A 314 14.70 -16.43 -7.90
CA ALA A 314 15.25 -16.72 -6.58
C ALA A 314 15.04 -18.20 -6.23
N ASP A 315 15.65 -19.12 -6.99
CA ASP A 315 15.47 -20.57 -6.82
C ASP A 315 15.92 -21.07 -5.41
N THR A 316 16.72 -20.28 -4.68
CA THR A 316 17.17 -20.52 -3.29
C THR A 316 16.37 -19.76 -2.23
N LEU A 317 15.26 -19.11 -2.58
CA LEU A 317 14.56 -18.17 -1.70
C LEU A 317 14.22 -18.78 -0.33
N ARG A 318 13.82 -20.05 -0.26
CA ARG A 318 13.53 -20.72 1.02
C ARG A 318 14.73 -20.72 1.96
N SER A 319 15.90 -21.10 1.49
CA SER A 319 17.12 -21.10 2.31
C SER A 319 17.56 -19.68 2.62
N ASP A 320 17.45 -18.76 1.66
CA ASP A 320 17.81 -17.36 1.88
C ASP A 320 16.93 -16.71 2.97
N LEU A 321 15.63 -17.00 2.97
CA LEU A 321 14.70 -16.55 4.02
C LEU A 321 15.09 -17.07 5.40
N ILE A 322 15.35 -18.37 5.53
CA ILE A 322 15.73 -18.97 6.83
C ILE A 322 17.03 -18.33 7.35
N THR A 323 18.03 -18.12 6.47
CA THR A 323 19.28 -17.43 6.84
C THR A 323 19.03 -15.98 7.25
N ALA A 324 18.18 -15.26 6.52
CA ALA A 324 17.86 -13.87 6.84
C ALA A 324 17.16 -13.75 8.19
N PHE A 325 16.17 -14.60 8.46
CA PHE A 325 15.42 -14.63 9.72
C PHE A 325 16.32 -14.96 10.90
N GLN A 326 17.17 -15.98 10.76
CA GLN A 326 18.15 -16.33 11.79
C GLN A 326 19.08 -15.13 12.10
N HIS A 327 19.63 -14.50 11.06
CA HIS A 327 20.49 -13.33 11.25
C HIS A 327 19.73 -12.17 11.90
N MET A 328 18.46 -11.94 11.56
CA MET A 328 17.63 -10.91 12.19
C MET A 328 17.44 -11.14 13.68
N GLU A 329 17.04 -12.35 14.09
CA GLU A 329 16.87 -12.65 15.52
C GLU A 329 18.16 -12.54 16.31
N GLU A 330 19.28 -13.01 15.75
CA GLU A 330 20.61 -12.89 16.36
C GLU A 330 21.03 -11.43 16.60
N ASN A 331 20.45 -10.48 15.85
CA ASN A 331 20.73 -9.04 15.95
C ASN A 331 19.57 -8.24 16.56
N GLY A 332 18.55 -8.90 17.12
CA GLY A 332 17.41 -8.24 17.76
C GLY A 332 16.48 -7.51 16.79
N LEU A 333 16.48 -7.89 15.51
CA LEU A 333 15.56 -7.40 14.49
C LEU A 333 14.33 -8.32 14.36
N ILE A 334 13.20 -7.75 13.90
CA ILE A 334 11.91 -8.40 13.70
C ILE A 334 11.74 -8.75 12.22
N PRO A 335 11.83 -10.05 11.84
CA PRO A 335 11.59 -10.44 10.47
C PRO A 335 10.08 -10.51 10.18
N GLU A 336 9.60 -9.81 9.16
CA GLU A 336 8.21 -9.92 8.70
C GLU A 336 8.13 -10.84 7.48
N ILE A 337 7.22 -11.81 7.55
CA ILE A 337 6.88 -12.73 6.48
C ILE A 337 5.83 -12.07 5.60
N LEU A 338 6.19 -11.68 4.38
CA LEU A 338 5.27 -11.12 3.39
C LEU A 338 4.92 -12.17 2.34
N TYR A 339 3.70 -12.70 2.33
CA TYR A 339 3.25 -13.67 1.33
C TYR A 339 2.20 -13.10 0.37
N VAL A 340 2.44 -13.30 -0.92
CA VAL A 340 1.45 -13.31 -1.98
C VAL A 340 1.31 -14.74 -2.49
N PHE A 341 0.14 -15.34 -2.35
CA PHE A 341 -0.13 -16.75 -2.70
C PHE A 341 -1.50 -16.92 -3.36
N GLY A 342 -1.76 -18.08 -3.96
CA GLY A 342 -2.96 -18.30 -4.77
C GLY A 342 -2.79 -17.75 -6.18
N VAL A 343 -1.57 -17.76 -6.73
CA VAL A 343 -1.39 -17.47 -8.16
C VAL A 343 -1.98 -18.62 -8.99
N PRO A 344 -2.25 -18.45 -10.30
CA PRO A 344 -2.90 -19.49 -11.11
C PRO A 344 -2.15 -20.83 -11.13
N GLU A 345 -0.83 -20.80 -10.88
CA GLU A 345 0.03 -21.97 -10.78
C GLU A 345 0.02 -22.67 -9.41
N ASP A 346 -0.61 -22.08 -8.39
CA ASP A 346 -0.74 -22.71 -7.08
C ASP A 346 -1.72 -23.89 -7.12
N THR A 347 -1.36 -24.96 -6.42
CA THR A 347 -2.20 -26.14 -6.20
C THR A 347 -2.43 -26.32 -4.70
N GLN A 348 -3.31 -27.26 -4.33
CA GLN A 348 -3.49 -27.66 -2.93
C GLN A 348 -2.14 -28.05 -2.28
N GLU A 349 -1.26 -28.71 -3.02
CA GLU A 349 0.05 -29.12 -2.55
C GLU A 349 0.96 -27.90 -2.30
N THR A 350 1.10 -26.99 -3.27
CA THR A 350 1.98 -25.82 -3.09
C THR A 350 1.48 -24.86 -2.01
N LEU A 351 0.16 -24.72 -1.85
CA LEU A 351 -0.43 -23.95 -0.76
C LEU A 351 -0.21 -24.62 0.60
N SER A 352 -0.32 -25.96 0.66
CA SER A 352 0.02 -26.72 1.87
C SER A 352 1.49 -26.55 2.26
N GLU A 353 2.41 -26.55 1.29
CA GLU A 353 3.84 -26.31 1.54
C GLU A 353 4.09 -24.87 2.00
N THR A 354 3.36 -23.90 1.45
CA THR A 354 3.41 -22.49 1.86
C THR A 354 2.95 -22.34 3.31
N ARG A 355 1.84 -22.97 3.68
CA ARG A 355 1.36 -23.02 5.07
C ARG A 355 2.36 -23.67 6.01
N ALA A 356 2.98 -24.77 5.60
CA ALA A 356 4.00 -25.46 6.38
C ALA A 356 5.26 -24.60 6.58
N LEU A 357 5.70 -23.89 5.54
CA LEU A 357 6.82 -22.95 5.64
C LEU A 357 6.46 -21.77 6.55
N CYS A 358 5.26 -21.21 6.43
CA CYS A 358 4.77 -20.16 7.33
C CYS A 358 4.82 -20.62 8.80
N GLY A 359 4.30 -21.83 9.09
CA GLY A 359 4.38 -22.42 10.42
C GLY A 359 5.81 -22.58 10.92
N LEU A 360 6.70 -23.13 10.09
CA LEU A 360 8.12 -23.27 10.42
C LEU A 360 8.77 -21.93 10.78
N LEU A 361 8.53 -20.87 9.99
CA LEU A 361 9.12 -19.56 10.25
C LEU A 361 8.61 -18.97 11.56
N LEU A 362 7.29 -19.02 11.81
CA LEU A 362 6.68 -18.50 13.04
C LEU A 362 7.11 -19.28 14.29
N GLU A 363 7.28 -20.59 14.18
CA GLU A 363 7.70 -21.45 15.30
C GLU A 363 9.19 -21.34 15.60
N THR A 364 10.02 -21.24 14.56
CA THR A 364 11.49 -21.20 14.70
C THR A 364 11.95 -19.81 15.13
N PHE A 365 11.29 -18.77 14.64
CA PHE A 365 11.66 -17.37 14.87
C PHE A 365 10.56 -16.68 15.69
N PRO A 366 10.59 -16.75 17.02
CA PRO A 366 9.53 -16.24 17.89
C PRO A 366 9.26 -14.73 17.77
N ASN A 367 10.18 -13.94 17.22
CA ASN A 367 9.94 -12.51 16.98
C ASN A 367 9.36 -12.23 15.59
N SER A 368 9.19 -13.24 14.73
CA SER A 368 8.69 -13.03 13.38
C SER A 368 7.22 -12.63 13.33
N GLU A 369 6.87 -11.81 12.35
CA GLU A 369 5.50 -11.34 12.13
C GLU A 369 4.96 -11.84 10.79
N TYR A 370 3.64 -11.97 10.65
CA TYR A 370 2.99 -12.49 9.45
C TYR A 370 2.12 -11.44 8.76
N ARG A 371 2.36 -11.30 7.45
CA ARG A 371 1.55 -10.51 6.52
C ARG A 371 1.26 -11.32 5.26
N GLY A 372 0.00 -11.68 5.02
CA GLY A 372 -0.37 -12.62 3.98
C GLY A 372 -1.55 -12.17 3.14
N PHE A 373 -1.39 -12.27 1.82
CA PHE A 373 -2.30 -11.70 0.84
C PHE A 373 -2.64 -12.72 -0.27
N PRO A 374 -3.94 -12.98 -0.51
CA PRO A 374 -4.37 -13.69 -1.71
C PRO A 374 -3.98 -12.89 -2.97
N ALA A 375 -3.38 -13.55 -3.94
CA ALA A 375 -2.83 -12.93 -5.13
C ALA A 375 -3.91 -12.25 -5.99
N LYS A 376 -3.55 -11.10 -6.57
CA LYS A 376 -4.39 -10.33 -7.49
C LYS A 376 -3.56 -10.10 -8.76
N ASN A 377 -3.87 -10.85 -9.82
CA ASN A 377 -3.03 -10.84 -11.01
C ASN A 377 -3.32 -9.65 -11.91
N GLU A 378 -4.58 -9.22 -12.01
CA GLU A 378 -5.04 -8.18 -12.94
C GLU A 378 -5.37 -6.87 -12.22
N ILE A 379 -4.35 -6.08 -11.94
CA ILE A 379 -4.47 -4.78 -11.26
C ILE A 379 -4.15 -3.68 -12.29
N PRO A 380 -4.93 -2.58 -12.40
CA PRO A 380 -4.63 -1.49 -13.34
C PRO A 380 -3.31 -0.75 -13.09
N GLY A 381 -2.57 -1.06 -12.01
CA GLY A 381 -1.19 -0.61 -11.82
C GLY A 381 -0.14 -1.51 -12.48
N ASN A 382 -0.46 -2.76 -12.87
CA ASN A 382 0.52 -3.75 -13.32
C ASN A 382 0.37 -4.11 -14.81
N ALA A 383 1.35 -4.87 -15.33
CA ALA A 383 1.39 -5.24 -16.76
C ALA A 383 0.24 -6.16 -17.20
N ASN A 384 -0.37 -6.90 -16.27
CA ASN A 384 -1.41 -7.88 -16.58
C ASN A 384 -2.77 -7.22 -16.84
N TRP A 385 -3.00 -5.96 -16.44
CA TRP A 385 -4.25 -5.25 -16.73
C TRP A 385 -4.62 -5.23 -18.22
N ASN A 386 -3.64 -5.21 -19.10
CA ASN A 386 -3.85 -5.18 -20.55
C ASN A 386 -3.60 -6.55 -21.22
N ARG A 387 -3.52 -7.65 -20.45
CA ARG A 387 -3.25 -8.97 -21.02
C ARG A 387 -4.41 -9.45 -21.92
N PRO A 388 -4.11 -10.13 -23.04
CA PRO A 388 -5.15 -10.81 -23.82
C PRO A 388 -5.97 -11.78 -22.97
N GLY A 389 -7.28 -11.86 -23.22
CA GLY A 389 -8.21 -12.71 -22.48
C GLY A 389 -8.78 -12.08 -21.21
N TRP A 390 -8.02 -11.23 -20.52
CA TRP A 390 -8.56 -10.41 -19.43
C TRP A 390 -9.25 -9.16 -19.95
N LYS A 391 -8.58 -8.40 -20.83
CA LYS A 391 -9.13 -7.16 -21.37
C LYS A 391 -10.42 -7.45 -22.14
N GLY A 392 -11.51 -6.82 -21.70
CA GLY A 392 -12.85 -7.03 -22.25
C GLY A 392 -13.56 -8.31 -21.78
N SER A 393 -13.02 -9.03 -20.79
CA SER A 393 -13.74 -10.10 -20.09
C SER A 393 -14.93 -9.55 -19.30
N ALA A 394 -15.80 -10.43 -18.79
CA ALA A 394 -16.94 -10.03 -17.97
C ALA A 394 -16.51 -9.35 -16.67
N ALA A 395 -15.52 -9.91 -15.95
CA ALA A 395 -14.97 -9.34 -14.74
C ALA A 395 -14.33 -7.96 -14.99
N HIS A 396 -13.57 -7.82 -16.09
CA HIS A 396 -13.01 -6.53 -16.49
C HIS A 396 -14.09 -5.48 -16.75
N ARG A 397 -15.17 -5.84 -17.47
CA ARG A 397 -16.29 -4.91 -17.70
C ARG A 397 -17.03 -4.55 -16.41
N GLN A 398 -17.25 -5.51 -15.53
CA GLN A 398 -17.91 -5.27 -14.23
C GLN A 398 -17.15 -4.27 -13.38
N LEU A 399 -15.81 -4.35 -13.33
CA LEU A 399 -14.98 -3.36 -12.63
C LEU A 399 -15.19 -1.94 -13.17
N LEU A 400 -15.29 -1.79 -14.48
CA LEU A 400 -15.52 -0.49 -15.13
C LEU A 400 -16.95 0.01 -14.88
N ASP A 401 -17.95 -0.85 -15.04
CA ASP A 401 -19.36 -0.50 -14.89
C ASP A 401 -19.76 -0.23 -13.43
N GLN A 402 -19.06 -0.85 -12.47
CA GLN A 402 -19.34 -0.78 -11.04
C GLN A 402 -18.03 -0.61 -10.26
N PRO A 403 -17.54 0.65 -10.09
CA PRO A 403 -16.24 0.92 -9.48
C PRO A 403 -16.02 0.34 -8.07
N ASP A 404 -17.08 0.09 -7.30
CA ASP A 404 -16.99 -0.56 -5.98
C ASP A 404 -16.34 -1.97 -6.05
N HIS A 405 -16.46 -2.65 -7.19
CA HIS A 405 -15.80 -3.95 -7.39
C HIS A 405 -14.26 -3.82 -7.44
N PHE A 406 -13.68 -2.63 -7.60
CA PHE A 406 -12.23 -2.45 -7.48
C PHE A 406 -11.71 -2.80 -6.07
N LEU A 407 -12.57 -2.77 -5.03
CA LEU A 407 -12.22 -3.26 -3.70
C LEU A 407 -11.77 -4.73 -3.71
N ASN A 408 -12.27 -5.53 -4.65
CA ASN A 408 -11.87 -6.93 -4.83
C ASN A 408 -10.42 -7.11 -5.28
N LEU A 409 -9.78 -6.07 -5.78
CA LEU A 409 -8.39 -6.07 -6.22
C LEU A 409 -7.42 -5.64 -5.11
N GLY A 410 -7.92 -5.33 -3.91
CA GLY A 410 -7.09 -5.15 -2.73
C GLY A 410 -6.39 -6.45 -2.33
N PHE A 411 -5.15 -6.35 -1.87
CA PHE A 411 -4.37 -7.51 -1.42
C PHE A 411 -4.92 -8.08 -0.11
N GLU A 412 -5.53 -7.24 0.72
CA GLU A 412 -6.26 -7.60 1.94
C GLU A 412 -7.56 -8.35 1.65
N ALA A 413 -8.15 -8.21 0.45
CA ALA A 413 -9.41 -8.87 0.12
C ALA A 413 -9.20 -10.38 -0.09
N LEU A 414 -10.08 -11.19 0.50
CA LEU A 414 -10.15 -12.63 0.20
C LEU A 414 -10.30 -12.86 -1.32
N ALA A 415 -9.87 -14.05 -1.76
CA ALA A 415 -10.11 -14.51 -3.12
C ALA A 415 -11.61 -14.43 -3.44
N ASN A 416 -11.91 -13.96 -4.65
CA ASN A 416 -13.24 -13.57 -5.08
C ASN A 416 -13.43 -13.86 -6.58
N GLU A 417 -14.65 -13.69 -7.09
CA GLU A 417 -14.98 -14.02 -8.49
C GLU A 417 -14.15 -13.25 -9.52
N THR A 418 -13.62 -12.07 -9.16
CA THR A 418 -12.75 -11.27 -10.03
C THR A 418 -11.34 -11.85 -10.10
N SER A 419 -10.74 -12.17 -8.94
CA SER A 419 -9.34 -12.63 -8.85
C SER A 419 -9.17 -14.14 -9.06
N HIS A 420 -10.17 -14.92 -8.65
CA HIS A 420 -10.21 -16.38 -8.67
C HIS A 420 -11.61 -16.81 -9.13
N PRO A 421 -11.89 -16.79 -10.44
CA PRO A 421 -13.23 -17.04 -10.96
C PRO A 421 -13.71 -18.47 -10.69
N ASP A 422 -12.80 -19.45 -10.69
CA ASP A 422 -13.10 -20.84 -10.36
C ASP A 422 -13.47 -21.00 -8.87
N PRO A 423 -14.68 -21.49 -8.54
CA PRO A 423 -15.13 -21.63 -7.16
C PRO A 423 -14.26 -22.55 -6.29
N GLU A 424 -13.78 -23.66 -6.83
CA GLU A 424 -12.97 -24.61 -6.06
C GLU A 424 -11.63 -24.00 -5.67
N THR A 425 -10.95 -23.38 -6.65
CA THR A 425 -9.69 -22.65 -6.44
C THR A 425 -9.88 -21.51 -5.44
N ARG A 426 -10.95 -20.73 -5.58
CA ARG A 426 -11.25 -19.62 -4.67
C ARG A 426 -11.41 -20.08 -3.22
N MET A 427 -12.20 -21.13 -3.00
CA MET A 427 -12.42 -21.72 -1.67
C MET A 427 -11.12 -22.27 -1.08
N MET A 428 -10.31 -22.94 -1.89
CA MET A 428 -8.99 -23.44 -1.49
C MET A 428 -8.06 -22.32 -1.04
N VAL A 429 -7.92 -21.26 -1.83
CA VAL A 429 -7.05 -20.11 -1.50
C VAL A 429 -7.53 -19.42 -0.23
N ASN A 430 -8.84 -19.20 -0.08
CA ASN A 430 -9.40 -18.59 1.12
C ASN A 430 -9.19 -19.43 2.37
N ARG A 431 -9.33 -20.76 2.27
CA ARG A 431 -9.05 -21.67 3.39
C ARG A 431 -7.62 -21.50 3.90
N TYR A 432 -6.63 -21.53 3.00
CA TYR A 432 -5.23 -21.36 3.39
C TYR A 432 -4.90 -19.95 3.89
N ALA A 433 -5.53 -18.92 3.32
CA ALA A 433 -5.38 -17.55 3.78
C ALA A 433 -5.83 -17.39 5.24
N VAL A 434 -7.02 -17.90 5.55
CA VAL A 434 -7.58 -17.84 6.90
C VAL A 434 -6.80 -18.71 7.88
N ASP A 435 -6.41 -19.94 7.50
CA ASP A 435 -5.61 -20.83 8.35
C ASP A 435 -4.25 -20.23 8.74
N MET A 436 -3.50 -19.67 7.78
CA MET A 436 -2.25 -18.98 8.10
C MET A 436 -2.47 -17.76 9.01
N SER A 437 -3.52 -16.99 8.75
CA SER A 437 -3.85 -15.79 9.54
C SER A 437 -4.30 -16.15 10.96
N GLN A 438 -5.09 -17.22 11.12
CA GLN A 438 -5.53 -17.73 12.42
C GLN A 438 -4.32 -18.18 13.23
N TYR A 439 -3.42 -18.95 12.61
CA TYR A 439 -2.22 -19.43 13.29
C TYR A 439 -1.34 -18.27 13.78
N ALA A 440 -1.11 -17.25 12.94
CA ALA A 440 -0.38 -16.06 13.35
C ALA A 440 -1.14 -15.24 14.42
N HIS A 441 -2.47 -15.20 14.35
CA HIS A 441 -3.32 -14.51 15.32
C HIS A 441 -3.24 -15.16 16.72
N GLU A 442 -3.30 -16.48 16.80
CA GLU A 442 -3.14 -17.24 18.06
C GLU A 442 -1.78 -16.97 18.74
N LEU A 443 -0.76 -16.67 17.95
CA LEU A 443 0.57 -16.27 18.43
C LEU A 443 0.69 -14.78 18.76
N GLY A 444 -0.31 -13.96 18.41
CA GLY A 444 -0.29 -12.50 18.56
C GLY A 444 0.63 -11.79 17.55
N ARG A 445 0.86 -12.39 16.36
CA ARG A 445 1.89 -11.98 15.38
C ARG A 445 1.34 -11.68 13.99
N VAL A 446 0.03 -11.57 13.84
CA VAL A 446 -0.62 -11.15 12.59
C VAL A 446 -0.55 -9.62 12.45
N ARG A 447 -0.12 -9.13 11.29
CA ARG A 447 -0.06 -7.70 10.96
C ARG A 447 -1.02 -7.27 9.85
N SER A 448 -1.47 -8.21 9.02
CA SER A 448 -2.53 -7.97 8.05
C SER A 448 -3.75 -8.84 8.29
N TYR A 449 -4.92 -8.24 8.15
CA TYR A 449 -6.20 -8.93 8.31
C TYR A 449 -6.94 -9.00 6.99
N LEU A 450 -7.56 -10.16 6.75
CA LEU A 450 -8.30 -10.44 5.54
C LEU A 450 -9.67 -9.75 5.57
N THR A 451 -10.04 -9.10 4.47
CA THR A 451 -11.33 -8.42 4.32
C THR A 451 -12.29 -9.22 3.45
N ILE A 452 -13.59 -9.02 3.67
CA ILE A 452 -14.63 -9.65 2.86
C ILE A 452 -14.74 -8.90 1.52
N PRO A 453 -14.77 -9.62 0.38
CA PRO A 453 -14.87 -9.01 -0.94
C PRO A 453 -16.30 -8.56 -1.25
N VAL A 454 -16.45 -7.68 -2.24
CA VAL A 454 -17.73 -7.45 -2.92
C VAL A 454 -18.03 -8.68 -3.78
N ALA A 455 -18.96 -9.51 -3.33
CA ALA A 455 -19.29 -10.78 -3.97
C ALA A 455 -20.75 -10.80 -4.44
N THR A 456 -21.01 -11.58 -5.50
CA THR A 456 -22.40 -11.87 -5.91
C THR A 456 -23.12 -12.62 -4.79
N PRO A 457 -24.41 -12.34 -4.50
CA PRO A 457 -25.15 -13.09 -3.50
C PRO A 457 -25.07 -14.61 -3.73
N GLY A 458 -24.67 -15.35 -2.68
CA GLY A 458 -24.48 -16.80 -2.72
C GLY A 458 -23.17 -17.28 -3.36
N ALA A 459 -22.26 -16.38 -3.76
CA ALA A 459 -20.94 -16.78 -4.23
C ALA A 459 -20.17 -17.49 -3.10
N PRO A 460 -19.56 -18.66 -3.37
CA PRO A 460 -18.80 -19.37 -2.34
C PRO A 460 -17.50 -18.62 -2.06
N ILE A 461 -17.38 -18.08 -0.84
CA ILE A 461 -16.18 -17.40 -0.34
C ILE A 461 -15.47 -18.26 0.71
N MET A 462 -16.21 -18.84 1.64
CA MET A 462 -15.71 -19.70 2.71
C MET A 462 -16.70 -20.84 2.97
N ASP A 463 -16.20 -21.98 3.44
CA ASP A 463 -17.03 -23.05 4.00
C ASP A 463 -17.18 -22.85 5.52
N ASP A 464 -18.04 -23.64 6.17
CA ASP A 464 -18.31 -23.50 7.60
C ASP A 464 -17.06 -23.61 8.47
N ALA A 465 -16.11 -24.48 8.09
CA ALA A 465 -14.87 -24.67 8.82
C ALA A 465 -13.97 -23.43 8.72
N THR A 466 -13.78 -22.92 7.51
CA THR A 466 -13.00 -21.71 7.25
C THR A 466 -13.65 -20.48 7.89
N LEU A 467 -14.99 -20.39 7.83
CA LEU A 467 -15.73 -19.32 8.48
C LEU A 467 -15.59 -19.36 10.00
N GLY A 468 -15.55 -20.55 10.61
CA GLY A 468 -15.29 -20.68 12.05
C GLY A 468 -13.97 -20.02 12.46
N ALA A 469 -12.88 -20.34 11.75
CA ALA A 469 -11.58 -19.72 11.98
C ALA A 469 -11.58 -18.20 11.71
N PHE A 470 -12.26 -17.76 10.66
CA PHE A 470 -12.39 -16.34 10.34
C PHE A 470 -13.16 -15.59 11.43
N ARG A 471 -14.24 -16.17 11.98
CA ARG A 471 -14.99 -15.60 13.09
C ARG A 471 -14.11 -15.36 14.31
N ASP A 472 -13.24 -16.31 14.66
CA ASP A 472 -12.33 -16.18 15.80
C ASP A 472 -11.40 -14.95 15.66
N ILE A 473 -10.82 -14.76 14.46
CA ILE A 473 -10.00 -13.59 14.16
C ILE A 473 -10.84 -12.31 14.23
N THR A 474 -12.03 -12.33 13.61
CA THR A 474 -12.88 -11.14 13.48
C THR A 474 -13.53 -10.68 14.79
N ALA A 475 -13.79 -11.62 15.71
CA ALA A 475 -14.37 -11.33 17.01
C ALA A 475 -13.45 -10.43 17.87
N HIS A 476 -12.15 -10.39 17.57
CA HIS A 476 -11.20 -9.50 18.24
C HIS A 476 -11.50 -8.02 18.03
N TYR A 477 -12.02 -7.64 16.86
CA TYR A 477 -12.24 -6.24 16.47
C TYR A 477 -13.69 -5.88 16.16
N ALA A 478 -14.53 -6.88 15.85
CA ALA A 478 -15.96 -6.70 15.57
C ALA A 478 -16.80 -7.80 16.25
N PRO A 479 -16.76 -7.92 17.60
CA PRO A 479 -17.43 -9.01 18.32
C PRO A 479 -18.93 -9.10 18.03
N ASP A 480 -19.60 -7.95 17.93
CA ASP A 480 -21.04 -7.87 17.68
C ASP A 480 -21.44 -8.36 16.29
N VAL A 481 -20.54 -8.25 15.31
CA VAL A 481 -20.81 -8.66 13.92
C VAL A 481 -20.35 -10.10 13.68
N ALA A 482 -19.23 -10.51 14.30
CA ALA A 482 -18.63 -11.82 14.12
C ALA A 482 -19.55 -12.99 14.52
N GLY A 483 -20.34 -12.82 15.59
CA GLY A 483 -21.22 -13.86 16.13
C GLY A 483 -22.33 -14.32 15.18
N ASP A 484 -22.80 -13.41 14.32
CA ASP A 484 -23.94 -13.63 13.42
C ASP A 484 -23.53 -14.01 11.99
N LEU A 485 -22.22 -14.08 11.70
CA LEU A 485 -21.76 -14.40 10.36
C LEU A 485 -22.19 -15.80 9.96
N THR A 486 -22.63 -15.99 8.73
CA THR A 486 -22.93 -17.26 8.07
C THR A 486 -22.40 -17.17 6.65
N PRO A 487 -22.12 -18.30 5.97
CA PRO A 487 -21.67 -18.24 4.57
C PRO A 487 -22.63 -17.44 3.67
N GLU A 488 -23.92 -17.43 4.01
CA GLU A 488 -24.97 -16.75 3.25
C GLU A 488 -25.04 -15.23 3.47
N ASN A 489 -24.64 -14.72 4.65
CA ASN A 489 -24.78 -13.29 5.00
C ASN A 489 -23.45 -12.49 5.02
N LEU A 490 -22.31 -13.12 4.70
CA LEU A 490 -21.00 -12.47 4.69
C LEU A 490 -20.99 -11.14 3.93
N SER A 491 -21.61 -11.11 2.74
CA SER A 491 -21.67 -9.91 1.90
C SER A 491 -22.50 -8.78 2.51
N GLU A 492 -23.52 -9.10 3.30
CA GLU A 492 -24.38 -8.12 3.98
C GLU A 492 -23.62 -7.42 5.13
N HIS A 493 -22.74 -8.15 5.80
CA HIS A 493 -21.92 -7.63 6.91
C HIS A 493 -20.57 -7.03 6.48
N ARG A 494 -20.25 -7.08 5.18
CA ARG A 494 -18.94 -6.65 4.62
C ARG A 494 -18.50 -5.28 5.11
N VAL A 495 -19.35 -4.26 4.99
CA VAL A 495 -18.99 -2.87 5.34
C VAL A 495 -18.67 -2.78 6.83
N ALA A 496 -19.58 -3.26 7.69
CA ALA A 496 -19.40 -3.21 9.14
C ALA A 496 -18.14 -3.96 9.61
N LEU A 497 -17.83 -5.11 9.01
CA LEU A 497 -16.63 -5.88 9.33
C LEU A 497 -15.36 -5.22 8.81
N ASN A 498 -15.32 -4.85 7.52
CA ASN A 498 -14.12 -4.31 6.91
C ASN A 498 -13.72 -2.95 7.50
N SER A 499 -14.70 -2.13 7.92
CA SER A 499 -14.46 -0.88 8.66
C SER A 499 -13.94 -1.09 10.09
N ALA A 500 -14.16 -2.27 10.65
CA ALA A 500 -13.71 -2.61 12.00
C ALA A 500 -12.30 -3.24 12.04
N ILE A 501 -11.86 -3.81 10.91
CA ILE A 501 -10.53 -4.41 10.76
C ILE A 501 -9.44 -3.34 10.97
N PRO A 502 -8.44 -3.60 11.85
CA PRO A 502 -7.24 -2.78 11.89
C PRO A 502 -6.58 -2.78 10.52
N LYS A 503 -6.30 -1.59 9.99
CA LYS A 503 -5.55 -1.45 8.76
C LYS A 503 -4.16 -2.05 8.93
N ASP A 504 -3.62 -2.57 7.84
CA ASP A 504 -2.25 -3.09 7.84
C ASP A 504 -1.30 -2.01 8.37
N TYR A 505 -0.53 -2.40 9.39
CA TYR A 505 0.60 -1.65 9.93
C TYR A 505 1.84 -1.83 9.06
#